data_AF-G4ZD66-F1
#
_entry.id   AF-G4ZD66-F1
#
_cell.length_a   1.000
_cell.length_b   1.000
_cell.length_c   1.000
_cell.angle_alpha   90.00
_cell.angle_beta   90.00
_cell.angle_gamma   90.00
#
_symmetry.space_group_name_H-M   'P 1'
#
loop_
_entity.id
_entity.type
_entity.pdbx_description
1 polymer ?
#
loop_
_entity_poly.entity_id
_entity_poly.type
_entity_poly.pdbx_seq_one_letter_code
_entity_poly.pdbx_strand_id
1 'polypeptide(L)'
;MYHIYTFNSATGERSMSIPKRYSEFKLLDEQLRALNVPAAHDLPALPKPSVGSFLRGRRSKKTIELREKAFGDFLHYVTQHEELRECAVFQQFIAN
;
A
#
# COMPACT_ATOMS: atom_id res chain seq x y z
N MET A 1 1.21 -7.93 -10.17
CA MET A 1 0.01 -7.27 -9.60
C MET A 1 -0.09 -7.80 -8.19
N TYR A 2 -0.40 -6.96 -7.22
CA TYR A 2 -0.38 -7.26 -5.79
C TYR A 2 -1.81 -7.44 -5.31
N HIS A 3 -2.07 -8.39 -4.43
CA HIS A 3 -3.42 -8.67 -3.93
C HIS A 3 -3.52 -8.25 -2.47
N ILE A 4 -4.43 -7.34 -2.19
CA ILE A 4 -4.79 -6.94 -0.82
C ILE A 4 -5.95 -7.81 -0.37
N TYR A 5 -5.89 -8.26 0.88
CA TYR A 5 -6.98 -8.99 1.54
C TYR A 5 -7.42 -8.20 2.76
N THR A 6 -8.70 -7.85 2.80
CA THR A 6 -9.33 -7.29 4.00
C THR A 6 -10.01 -8.41 4.79
N PHE A 7 -10.03 -8.25 6.10
CA PHE A 7 -10.70 -9.17 7.01
C PHE A 7 -11.78 -8.41 7.74
N ASN A 8 -13.00 -8.96 7.74
CA ASN A 8 -14.05 -8.46 8.59
C ASN A 8 -13.87 -9.05 10.00
N SER A 9 -13.53 -8.22 10.97
CA SER A 9 -13.31 -8.67 12.35
C SER A 9 -14.59 -9.17 13.04
N ALA A 10 -15.78 -8.78 12.56
CA ALA A 10 -17.07 -9.20 13.14
C ALA A 10 -17.52 -10.58 12.64
N THR A 11 -17.26 -10.91 11.37
CA THR A 11 -17.67 -12.20 10.77
C THR A 11 -16.54 -13.20 10.63
N GLY A 12 -15.28 -12.75 10.76
CA GLY A 12 -14.09 -13.56 10.49
C GLY A 12 -13.87 -13.85 9.00
N GLU A 13 -14.72 -13.32 8.12
CA GLU A 13 -14.65 -13.57 6.69
C GLU A 13 -13.56 -12.71 6.03
N ARG A 14 -12.82 -13.35 5.12
CA ARG A 14 -11.89 -12.67 4.22
C ARG A 14 -12.67 -12.18 3.00
N SER A 15 -12.58 -10.89 2.70
CA SER A 15 -13.17 -10.35 1.47
C SER A 15 -12.44 -10.83 0.21
N MET A 16 -13.06 -10.63 -0.96
CA MET A 16 -12.40 -10.87 -2.24
C MET A 16 -11.10 -10.08 -2.35
N SER A 17 -10.10 -10.65 -3.04
CA SER A 17 -8.81 -9.98 -3.21
C SER A 17 -8.97 -8.70 -4.02
N ILE A 18 -8.39 -7.61 -3.55
CA ILE A 18 -8.38 -6.32 -4.25
C ILE A 18 -7.05 -6.21 -5.05
N PRO A 19 -7.10 -6.22 -6.39
CA PRO A 19 -5.91 -6.22 -7.23
C PRO A 19 -5.31 -4.81 -7.38
N LYS A 20 -4.05 -4.62 -6.96
CA LYS A 20 -3.33 -3.34 -7.02
C LYS A 20 -2.01 -3.38 -7.77
N ARG A 21 -1.69 -2.29 -8.46
CA ARG A 21 -0.42 -2.06 -9.14
C ARG A 21 0.52 -1.25 -8.24
N TYR A 22 1.82 -1.41 -8.46
CA TYR A 22 2.85 -0.60 -7.80
C TYR A 22 2.59 0.91 -7.92
N SER A 23 2.13 1.36 -9.09
CA SER A 23 1.80 2.77 -9.34
C SER A 23 0.64 3.28 -8.49
N GLU A 24 -0.34 2.42 -8.17
CA GLU A 24 -1.47 2.79 -7.31
C GLU A 24 -1.03 2.98 -5.86
N PHE A 25 -0.10 2.14 -5.37
CA PHE A 25 0.53 2.38 -4.06
C PHE A 25 1.33 3.68 -4.02
N LYS A 26 2.04 4.01 -5.10
CA LYS A 26 2.76 5.29 -5.21
C LYS A 26 1.81 6.49 -5.20
N LEU A 27 0.70 6.41 -5.92
CA LEU A 27 -0.32 7.44 -5.90
C LEU A 27 -0.94 7.61 -4.51
N LEU A 28 -1.26 6.49 -3.83
CA LEU A 28 -1.77 6.52 -2.47
C LEU A 28 -0.78 7.20 -1.50
N ASP A 29 0.51 6.82 -1.53
CA ASP A 29 1.57 7.43 -0.72
C ASP A 29 1.66 8.95 -0.95
N GLU A 30 1.59 9.41 -2.20
CA GLU A 30 1.57 10.83 -2.54
C GLU A 30 0.32 11.55 -2.01
N GLN A 31 -0.86 10.94 -2.19
CA GLN A 31 -2.13 11.52 -1.74
C GLN A 31 -2.23 11.58 -0.20
N LEU A 32 -1.78 10.54 0.51
CA LEU A 32 -1.78 10.56 1.98
C LEU A 32 -0.82 11.60 2.53
N ARG A 33 0.38 11.75 1.96
CA ARG A 33 1.33 12.82 2.35
C ARG A 33 0.78 14.22 2.10
N ALA A 34 -0.07 14.38 1.08
CA ALA A 34 -0.72 15.65 0.79
C ALA A 34 -1.84 16.03 1.78
N LEU A 35 -2.34 15.10 2.61
CA LEU A 35 -3.35 15.40 3.63
C LEU A 35 -2.83 16.32 4.75
N ASN A 36 -1.50 16.42 4.90
CA ASN A 36 -0.84 17.27 5.89
C ASN A 36 -1.32 17.01 7.34
N VAL A 37 -1.63 15.75 7.65
CA VAL A 37 -1.93 15.28 9.02
C VAL A 37 -0.66 14.72 9.67
N PRO A 38 -0.53 14.74 11.00
CA PRO A 38 0.67 14.29 11.70
C PRO A 38 1.16 12.91 11.28
N ALA A 39 0.28 11.90 11.20
CA ALA A 39 0.66 10.54 10.82
C ALA A 39 1.14 10.41 9.36
N ALA A 40 0.80 11.35 8.49
CA ALA A 40 1.25 11.32 7.10
C ALA A 40 2.75 11.60 6.95
N HIS A 41 3.37 12.30 7.92
CA HIS A 41 4.79 12.61 7.88
C HIS A 41 5.66 11.37 8.13
N ASP A 42 5.17 10.44 8.96
CA ASP A 42 5.90 9.24 9.39
C ASP A 42 5.58 8.00 8.54
N LEU A 43 4.89 8.18 7.40
CA LEU A 43 4.56 7.09 6.49
C LEU A 43 5.80 6.30 6.04
N PRO A 44 5.79 4.96 6.13
CA PRO A 44 6.88 4.11 5.65
C PRO A 44 7.22 4.37 4.17
N ALA A 45 8.50 4.43 3.86
CA ALA A 45 8.96 4.71 2.50
C ALA A 45 8.71 3.53 1.56
N LEU A 46 8.08 3.80 0.41
CA LEU A 46 7.93 2.81 -0.65
C LEU A 46 9.23 2.67 -1.47
N PRO A 47 9.61 1.44 -1.88
CA PRO A 47 10.84 1.20 -2.62
C PRO A 47 10.80 1.92 -3.96
N LYS A 48 11.79 2.80 -4.20
CA LYS A 48 11.90 3.54 -5.46
C LYS A 48 12.22 2.61 -6.63
N PRO A 49 11.74 2.89 -7.84
CA PRO A 49 12.19 2.18 -9.03
C PRO A 49 13.69 2.48 -9.23
N SER A 50 14.56 1.47 -9.12
CA SER A 50 15.97 1.64 -9.47
C SER A 50 16.20 1.33 -10.95
N VAL A 51 17.16 2.00 -11.59
CA VAL A 51 17.58 1.72 -12.98
C VAL A 51 17.92 0.23 -13.16
N GLY A 52 18.53 -0.39 -12.14
CA GLY A 52 18.79 -1.84 -12.11
C GLY A 52 17.52 -2.71 -12.11
N SER A 53 16.41 -2.25 -11.52
CA SER A 53 15.11 -2.95 -11.59
C SER A 53 14.44 -2.83 -12.96
N PHE A 54 14.78 -1.81 -13.75
CA PHE A 54 14.34 -1.70 -15.14
C PHE A 54 15.12 -2.65 -16.05
N LEU A 55 16.45 -2.73 -15.88
CA LEU A 55 17.33 -3.52 -16.75
C LEU A 55 17.37 -5.02 -16.39
N ARG A 56 17.33 -5.37 -15.10
CA ARG A 56 17.38 -6.77 -14.60
C ARG A 56 15.99 -7.40 -14.39
N GLY A 57 14.94 -6.67 -14.79
CA GLY A 57 13.57 -7.14 -14.80
C GLY A 57 12.80 -6.85 -13.51
N ARG A 58 11.70 -6.10 -13.64
CA ARG A 58 10.68 -5.86 -12.60
C ARG A 58 9.99 -7.15 -12.09
N ARG A 59 10.27 -8.29 -12.73
CA ARG A 59 9.76 -9.63 -12.42
C ARG A 59 10.72 -10.47 -11.57
N SER A 60 11.88 -9.93 -11.16
CA SER A 60 12.76 -10.69 -10.26
C SER A 60 12.04 -10.98 -8.94
N LYS A 61 12.12 -12.22 -8.46
CA LYS A 61 11.48 -12.65 -7.19
C LYS A 61 11.87 -11.72 -6.03
N LYS A 62 13.15 -11.37 -5.93
CA LYS A 62 13.67 -10.44 -4.92
C LYS A 62 13.00 -9.05 -4.98
N THR A 63 12.77 -8.52 -6.19
CA THR A 63 12.07 -7.23 -6.34
C THR A 63 10.61 -7.34 -5.95
N ILE A 64 9.96 -8.46 -6.23
CA ILE A 64 8.56 -8.70 -5.87
C ILE A 64 8.42 -8.78 -4.35
N GLU A 65 9.23 -9.61 -3.68
CA GLU A 65 9.20 -9.79 -2.22
C GLU A 65 9.51 -8.50 -1.46
N LEU A 66 10.52 -7.73 -1.91
CA LEU A 66 10.84 -6.42 -1.33
C LEU A 66 9.62 -5.48 -1.37
N ARG A 67 8.92 -5.45 -2.51
CA ARG A 67 7.75 -4.59 -2.69
C ARG A 67 6.56 -5.09 -1.86
N GLU A 68 6.31 -6.39 -1.84
CA GLU A 68 5.25 -6.99 -1.01
C GLU A 68 5.44 -6.66 0.46
N LYS A 69 6.66 -6.82 0.99
CA LYS A 69 6.97 -6.44 2.37
C LYS A 69 6.72 -4.96 2.60
N ALA A 70 7.25 -4.09 1.75
CA ALA A 70 7.08 -2.65 1.91
C ALA A 70 5.62 -2.19 1.82
N PHE A 71 4.83 -2.81 0.93
CA PHE A 71 3.39 -2.54 0.84
C PHE A 71 2.63 -3.04 2.06
N GLY A 72 3.00 -4.21 2.59
CA GLY A 72 2.46 -4.73 3.84
C GLY A 72 2.72 -3.79 5.01
N ASP A 73 3.98 -3.38 5.20
CA ASP A 73 4.39 -2.46 6.27
C ASP A 73 3.65 -1.11 6.13
N PHE A 74 3.53 -0.59 4.91
CA PHE A 74 2.81 0.66 4.61
C PHE A 74 1.31 0.56 4.93
N LEU A 75 0.62 -0.47 4.45
CA LEU A 75 -0.80 -0.66 4.72
C LEU A 75 -1.06 -0.91 6.21
N HIS A 76 -0.20 -1.70 6.86
CA HIS A 76 -0.30 -1.92 8.30
C HIS A 76 -0.22 -0.59 9.05
N TYR A 77 0.78 0.24 8.75
CA TYR A 77 0.90 1.59 9.32
C TYR A 77 -0.38 2.41 9.11
N VAL A 78 -0.85 2.53 7.87
CA VAL A 78 -2.09 3.28 7.57
C VAL A 78 -3.27 2.79 8.41
N THR A 79 -3.43 1.47 8.58
CA THR A 79 -4.54 0.92 9.39
C THR A 79 -4.40 1.13 10.90
N GLN A 80 -3.20 1.39 11.43
CA GLN A 80 -3.00 1.72 12.85
C GLN A 80 -3.35 3.19 13.18
N HIS A 81 -3.38 4.07 12.18
CA HIS A 81 -3.65 5.49 12.36
C HIS A 81 -5.06 5.84 11.87
N GLU A 82 -5.98 6.15 12.79
CA GLU A 82 -7.40 6.40 12.47
C GLU A 82 -7.58 7.50 11.41
N GLU A 83 -6.85 8.60 11.52
CA GLU A 83 -6.92 9.71 10.55
C GLU A 83 -6.52 9.32 9.11
N LEU A 84 -5.63 8.33 8.95
CA LEU A 84 -5.25 7.80 7.63
C LEU A 84 -6.20 6.68 7.19
N ARG A 85 -6.63 5.83 8.13
CA ARG A 85 -7.54 4.72 7.86
C ARG A 85 -8.92 5.22 7.41
N GLU A 86 -9.49 6.21 8.10
CA GLU A 86 -10.84 6.69 7.83
C GLU A 86 -10.88 7.75 6.70
N CYS A 87 -9.74 8.17 6.17
CA CYS A 87 -9.72 9.15 5.09
C CYS A 87 -10.31 8.59 3.79
N ALA A 88 -10.98 9.47 3.02
CA ALA A 88 -11.62 9.10 1.77
C ALA A 88 -10.64 8.51 0.75
N VAL A 89 -9.39 8.97 0.74
CA VAL A 89 -8.34 8.47 -0.17
C VAL A 89 -8.07 6.99 0.07
N PHE A 90 -7.86 6.59 1.32
CA PHE A 90 -7.55 5.20 1.65
C PHE A 90 -8.76 4.29 1.49
N GLN A 91 -9.96 4.76 1.89
CA GLN A 91 -11.20 4.02 1.71
C GLN A 91 -11.49 3.77 0.22
N GLN A 92 -11.28 4.77 -0.64
CA GLN A 92 -11.40 4.61 -2.09
C GLN A 92 -10.34 3.65 -2.64
N PHE A 93 -9.12 3.66 -2.08
CA PHE A 93 -8.07 2.75 -2.51
C PHE A 93 -8.43 1.28 -2.25
N ILE A 94 -9.01 0.96 -1.09
CA ILE A 94 -9.39 -0.43 -0.74
C ILE A 94 -10.75 -0.87 -1.29
N ALA A 95 -11.58 0.05 -1.80
CA ALA A 95 -12.86 -0.28 -2.43
C ALA A 95 -12.75 -0.70 -3.91
N ASN A 96 -11.63 -0.39 -4.59
CA ASN A 96 -11.46 -0.59 -6.04
C ASN A 96 -10.35 -1.58 -6.38
#